data_AF-A0AAE0LB08-F1
#
_entry.id   AF-A0AAE0LB08-F1
#
_cell.length_a   1.000
_cell.length_b   1.000
_cell.length_c   1.000
_cell.angle_alpha   90.00
_cell.angle_beta   90.00
_cell.angle_gamma   90.00
#
_symmetry.space_group_name_H-M   'P 1'
#
loop_
_entity.id
_entity.type
_entity.pdbx_description
1 polymer ?
#
loop_
_entity_poly.entity_id
_entity_poly.type
_entity_poly.pdbx_seq_one_letter_code
_entity_poly.pdbx_strand_id
1 'polypeptide(L)'
;AMGQVFPDPEENPEEFTNLSMWPGFANGDSICYTQMARNLKSHLADCNIEIEVLTHGFRIIGAVILDDQGLELNTVERMGHWLHTALLQSYLKFFPVDGLLGAGLWPNAAQKQFDHFWDPRFFPNVSDIVQALAPWIATLKEIVWGMGAAATPSMRSIPEVCKYFVTVAIQDALELAEDTPNNPVHAMLLNNATFENLLQQYKIDKQEGKWDSFKPLDLKAEVQQMRHDQSRLLQMV
;
A
#
# COMPACT_ATOMS: atom_id res chain seq x y z
N ALA A 1 13.99 6.01 20.29
CA ALA A 1 13.37 7.29 20.63
C ALA A 1 11.87 7.13 20.42
N MET A 2 11.03 7.50 21.39
CA MET A 2 9.60 7.62 21.10
C MET A 2 9.46 8.69 20.02
N GLY A 3 8.85 8.31 18.89
CA GLY A 3 8.60 9.23 17.78
C GLY A 3 7.77 10.43 18.24
N GLN A 4 7.73 11.48 17.41
CA GLN A 4 6.81 12.59 17.65
C GLN A 4 5.39 12.06 17.89
N VAL A 5 4.72 12.62 18.90
CA VAL A 5 3.32 12.32 19.19
C VAL A 5 2.49 12.85 18.03
N PHE A 6 1.53 12.05 17.54
CA PHE A 6 0.61 12.49 16.50
C PHE A 6 -0.15 13.73 16.98
N PRO A 7 -0.30 14.80 16.18
CA PRO A 7 -0.85 16.06 16.67
C PRO A 7 -2.29 15.89 17.16
N ASP A 8 -2.58 16.54 18.29
CA ASP A 8 -3.94 16.64 18.83
C ASP A 8 -4.72 17.70 18.04
N PRO A 9 -5.88 17.37 17.43
CA PRO A 9 -6.67 18.32 16.64
C PRO A 9 -7.34 19.41 17.49
N GLU A 10 -7.50 19.24 18.81
CA GLU A 10 -8.04 20.27 19.71
C GLU A 10 -6.95 21.25 20.17
N GLU A 11 -5.75 20.74 20.49
CA GLU A 11 -4.64 21.58 20.94
C GLU A 11 -3.89 22.23 19.76
N ASN A 12 -3.72 21.52 18.65
CA ASN A 12 -2.90 21.91 17.51
C ASN A 12 -3.65 21.75 16.16
N PRO A 13 -4.78 22.46 15.96
CA PRO A 13 -5.64 22.28 14.77
C PRO A 13 -4.93 22.60 13.45
N GLU A 14 -4.04 23.60 13.43
CA GLU A 14 -3.26 23.95 12.24
C GLU A 14 -2.21 22.89 11.89
N GLU A 15 -1.55 22.30 12.89
CA GLU A 15 -0.60 21.21 12.67
C GLU A 15 -1.30 19.95 12.16
N PHE A 16 -2.44 19.61 12.77
CA PHE A 16 -3.26 18.47 12.36
C PHE A 16 -3.76 18.59 10.92
N THR A 17 -4.17 19.79 10.51
CA THR A 17 -4.68 20.03 9.14
C THR A 17 -3.59 20.16 8.09
N ASN A 18 -2.37 20.55 8.47
CA ASN A 18 -1.22 20.70 7.58
C ASN A 18 -0.17 19.58 7.73
N LEU A 19 -0.58 18.40 8.22
CA LEU A 19 0.28 17.23 8.30
C LEU A 19 0.85 16.86 6.92
N SER A 20 2.17 16.99 6.79
CA SER A 20 2.87 16.53 5.58
C SER A 20 3.11 15.02 5.65
N MET A 21 2.66 14.28 4.63
CA MET A 21 2.94 12.84 4.51
C MET A 21 4.44 12.55 4.33
N TRP A 22 5.18 13.48 3.72
CA TRP A 22 6.64 13.40 3.55
C TRP A 22 7.27 14.69 4.07
N PRO A 23 7.75 14.71 5.32
CA PRO A 23 8.38 15.90 5.88
C PRO A 23 9.69 16.23 5.15
N GLY A 24 9.92 17.52 4.91
CA GLY A 24 11.17 18.06 4.39
C GLY A 24 12.21 18.26 5.49
N PHE A 25 13.24 19.07 5.22
CA PHE A 25 14.30 19.36 6.20
C PHE A 25 13.88 20.29 7.34
N ALA A 26 12.82 21.09 7.16
CA ALA A 26 12.28 21.97 8.19
C ALA A 26 10.96 21.40 8.73
N ASN A 27 10.73 21.60 10.03
CA ASN A 27 9.49 21.16 10.68
C ASN A 27 8.28 21.85 10.03
N GLY A 28 7.30 21.08 9.59
CA GLY A 28 6.08 21.56 8.95
C GLY A 28 6.16 21.71 7.43
N ASP A 29 7.36 21.67 6.84
CA ASP A 29 7.50 21.73 5.39
C ASP A 29 7.34 20.34 4.76
N SER A 30 6.69 20.27 3.60
CA SER A 30 6.73 19.08 2.75
C SER A 30 8.07 18.96 2.03
N ILE A 31 8.47 17.72 1.72
CA ILE A 31 9.63 17.45 0.87
C ILE A 31 9.49 18.22 -0.46
N CYS A 32 10.52 18.99 -0.82
CA CYS A 32 10.47 19.79 -2.04
C CYS A 32 10.93 18.98 -3.27
N TYR A 33 10.56 19.43 -4.47
CA TYR A 33 10.89 18.73 -5.71
C TYR A 33 12.40 18.48 -5.89
N THR A 34 13.23 19.46 -5.53
CA THR A 34 14.70 19.35 -5.61
C THR A 34 15.25 18.28 -4.67
N GLN A 35 14.65 18.13 -3.48
CA GLN A 35 15.03 17.08 -2.52
C GLN A 35 14.63 15.70 -3.06
N MET A 36 13.38 15.55 -3.53
CA MET A 36 12.92 14.30 -4.13
C MET A 36 13.80 13.86 -5.31
N ALA A 37 14.10 14.78 -6.24
CA ALA A 37 14.92 14.50 -7.41
C ALA A 37 16.35 14.08 -7.03
N ARG A 38 16.93 14.73 -6.01
CA ARG A 38 18.27 14.37 -5.50
C ARG A 38 18.27 12.97 -4.88
N ASN A 39 17.30 12.68 -4.01
CA ASN A 39 17.21 11.38 -3.33
C ASN A 39 17.02 10.25 -4.35
N LEU A 40 16.13 10.46 -5.34
CA LEU A 40 15.93 9.50 -6.42
C LEU A 40 17.22 9.27 -7.21
N LYS A 41 17.93 10.34 -7.61
CA LYS A 41 19.19 10.20 -8.36
C LYS A 41 20.20 9.35 -7.59
N SER A 42 20.29 9.56 -6.28
CA SER A 42 21.17 8.77 -5.41
C SER A 42 20.78 7.30 -5.42
N HIS A 43 19.50 6.99 -5.16
CA HIS A 43 19.03 5.60 -5.11
C HIS A 43 19.21 4.86 -6.44
N LEU A 44 18.98 5.55 -7.57
CA LEU A 44 19.19 4.94 -8.87
C LEU A 44 20.67 4.69 -9.15
N ALA A 45 21.55 5.61 -8.76
CA ALA A 45 22.99 5.39 -8.82
C ALA A 45 23.43 4.20 -7.95
N ASP A 46 22.85 4.04 -6.76
CA ASP A 46 23.10 2.87 -5.89
C ASP A 46 22.66 1.55 -6.55
N CYS A 47 21.65 1.60 -7.42
CA CYS A 47 21.21 0.47 -8.26
C CYS A 47 22.00 0.33 -9.58
N ASN A 48 23.06 1.12 -9.81
CA ASN A 48 23.80 1.21 -11.07
C ASN A 48 22.94 1.63 -12.29
N ILE A 49 21.92 2.44 -12.05
CA ILE A 49 21.05 3.01 -13.08
C ILE A 49 21.45 4.48 -13.29
N GLU A 50 22.10 4.77 -14.42
CA GLU A 50 22.45 6.13 -14.81
C GLU A 50 21.29 6.80 -15.56
N ILE A 51 20.84 7.97 -15.08
CA ILE A 51 19.78 8.74 -15.72
C ILE A 51 20.26 10.15 -16.02
N GLU A 52 20.17 10.56 -17.29
CA GLU A 52 20.52 11.91 -17.76
C GLU A 52 19.46 12.96 -17.36
N VAL A 53 18.17 12.59 -17.34
CA VAL A 53 17.05 13.49 -17.04
C VAL A 53 16.03 12.87 -16.08
N LEU A 54 15.99 13.36 -14.84
CA LEU A 54 15.10 12.87 -13.77
C LEU A 54 13.63 13.29 -13.92
N THR A 55 13.34 14.36 -14.66
CA THR A 55 12.04 15.04 -14.63
C THR A 55 10.92 14.27 -15.34
N HIS A 56 11.24 13.20 -16.09
CA HIS A 56 10.27 12.41 -16.86
C HIS A 56 10.22 10.93 -16.50
N GLY A 57 11.20 10.41 -15.76
CA GLY A 57 11.32 8.97 -15.47
C GLY A 57 10.06 8.38 -14.83
N PHE A 58 9.57 8.96 -13.74
CA PHE A 58 8.37 8.43 -13.06
C PHE A 58 7.10 8.46 -13.92
N ARG A 59 6.97 9.45 -14.81
CA ARG A 59 5.81 9.59 -15.71
C ARG A 59 5.80 8.48 -16.74
N ILE A 60 6.98 8.24 -17.33
CA ILE A 60 7.18 7.22 -18.34
C ILE A 60 7.05 5.84 -17.70
N ILE A 61 7.62 5.62 -16.52
CA ILE A 61 7.54 4.32 -15.82
C ILE A 61 6.08 3.93 -15.57
N GLY A 62 5.26 4.83 -15.01
CA GLY A 62 3.85 4.53 -14.79
C GLY A 62 3.11 4.21 -16.08
N ALA A 63 3.29 5.01 -17.13
CA ALA A 63 2.66 4.78 -18.43
C ALA A 63 3.13 3.46 -19.09
N VAL A 64 4.43 3.17 -19.04
CA VAL A 64 5.02 1.94 -19.58
C VAL A 64 4.53 0.71 -18.83
N ILE A 65 4.40 0.78 -17.50
CA ILE A 65 3.82 -0.32 -16.72
C ILE A 65 2.39 -0.59 -17.18
N LEU A 66 1.55 0.44 -17.32
CA LEU A 66 0.15 0.26 -17.71
C LEU A 66 0.01 -0.25 -19.16
N ASP A 67 0.88 0.23 -20.06
CA ASP A 67 0.96 -0.24 -21.45
C ASP A 67 1.40 -1.71 -21.52
N ASP A 68 2.41 -2.11 -20.75
CA ASP A 68 2.89 -3.49 -20.65
C ASP A 68 1.83 -4.44 -20.06
N GLN A 69 1.01 -3.94 -19.12
CA GLN A 69 -0.15 -4.67 -18.61
C GLN A 69 -1.29 -4.77 -19.65
N GLY A 70 -1.20 -4.09 -20.80
CA GLY A 70 -2.19 -4.12 -21.87
C GLY A 70 -3.43 -3.27 -21.60
N LEU A 71 -3.34 -2.25 -20.75
CA LEU A 71 -4.46 -1.35 -20.50
C LEU A 71 -4.78 -0.47 -21.71
N GLU A 72 -6.06 -0.09 -21.83
CA GLU A 72 -6.51 0.80 -22.88
C GLU A 72 -5.79 2.16 -22.84
N LEU A 73 -5.46 2.71 -24.01
CA LEU A 73 -4.73 3.97 -24.16
C LEU A 73 -5.36 5.13 -23.36
N ASN A 74 -6.69 5.21 -23.30
CA ASN A 74 -7.39 6.23 -22.52
C ASN A 74 -7.09 6.14 -21.00
N THR A 75 -6.85 4.94 -20.48
CA THR A 75 -6.48 4.71 -19.08
C THR A 75 -5.01 5.08 -18.86
N VAL A 76 -4.14 4.72 -19.80
CA VAL A 76 -2.71 5.08 -19.80
C VAL A 76 -2.51 6.61 -19.85
N GLU A 77 -3.20 7.29 -20.77
CA GLU A 77 -3.14 8.75 -20.94
C GLU A 77 -3.58 9.50 -19.68
N ARG A 78 -4.68 9.06 -19.03
CA ARG A 78 -5.17 9.66 -17.77
C ARG A 78 -4.13 9.63 -16.64
N MET A 79 -3.31 8.57 -16.56
CA MET A 79 -2.21 8.49 -15.61
C MET A 79 -1.01 9.36 -16.04
N GLY A 80 -0.73 9.45 -17.34
CA GLY A 80 0.29 10.35 -17.89
C GLY A 80 0.00 11.85 -17.68
N HIS A 81 -1.27 12.24 -17.50
CA HIS A 81 -1.71 13.63 -17.30
C HIS A 81 -1.46 14.24 -15.90
N TRP A 82 -0.68 13.57 -15.03
CA TRP A 82 -0.28 14.03 -13.67
C TRP A 82 0.38 15.44 -13.57
N LEU A 83 0.49 16.19 -14.66
CA LEU A 83 1.28 17.42 -14.75
C LEU A 83 0.52 18.71 -14.99
N HIS A 84 -0.73 18.65 -15.43
CA HIS A 84 -1.38 19.88 -15.88
C HIS A 84 -2.35 20.47 -14.87
N THR A 85 -2.97 19.68 -13.99
CA THR A 85 -3.99 20.21 -13.08
C THR A 85 -4.17 19.33 -11.85
N ALA A 86 -3.55 19.77 -10.75
CA ALA A 86 -3.88 19.48 -9.36
C ALA A 86 -3.81 18.01 -8.87
N LEU A 87 -2.74 17.73 -8.11
CA LEU A 87 -2.70 16.73 -7.03
C LEU A 87 -3.99 16.75 -6.16
N LEU A 88 -4.64 17.92 -6.02
CA LEU A 88 -5.87 18.13 -5.26
C LEU A 88 -7.14 17.55 -5.91
N GLN A 89 -7.21 17.42 -7.24
CA GLN A 89 -8.38 16.88 -7.96
C GLN A 89 -8.28 15.37 -8.23
N SER A 90 -7.11 14.77 -7.96
CA SER A 90 -6.72 13.44 -8.42
C SER A 90 -7.03 12.30 -7.43
N TYR A 91 -7.69 12.56 -6.30
CA TYR A 91 -7.94 11.55 -5.29
C TYR A 91 -8.92 10.47 -5.77
N LEU A 92 -8.39 9.31 -6.17
CA LEU A 92 -8.93 7.93 -6.25
C LEU A 92 -10.33 7.68 -6.85
N LYS A 93 -11.17 8.70 -7.04
CA LYS A 93 -12.55 8.63 -7.52
C LYS A 93 -12.63 8.61 -9.04
N PHE A 94 -11.52 8.84 -9.74
CA PHE A 94 -11.48 9.01 -11.20
C PHE A 94 -10.61 7.98 -11.93
N PHE A 95 -9.91 7.10 -11.20
CA PHE A 95 -9.14 6.03 -11.81
C PHE A 95 -10.02 4.79 -11.97
N PRO A 96 -10.08 4.22 -13.17
CA PRO A 96 -10.78 2.96 -13.35
C PRO A 96 -9.97 1.86 -12.61
N VAL A 97 -10.69 0.88 -12.06
CA VAL A 97 -10.13 -0.13 -11.14
C VAL A 97 -8.98 -0.91 -11.78
N ASP A 98 -9.09 -1.22 -13.07
CA ASP A 98 -8.03 -1.79 -13.91
C ASP A 98 -6.76 -0.92 -13.96
N GLY A 99 -6.90 0.41 -14.01
CA GLY A 99 -5.78 1.35 -13.95
C GLY A 99 -4.99 1.27 -12.64
N LEU A 100 -5.70 1.20 -11.51
CA LEU A 100 -5.07 1.07 -10.19
C LEU A 100 -4.41 -0.31 -10.02
N LEU A 101 -5.08 -1.36 -10.48
CA LEU A 101 -4.56 -2.72 -10.43
C LEU A 101 -3.36 -2.92 -11.36
N GLY A 102 -3.41 -2.36 -12.57
CA GLY A 102 -2.28 -2.39 -13.51
C GLY A 102 -1.07 -1.63 -12.97
N ALA A 103 -1.28 -0.47 -12.33
CA ALA A 103 -0.19 0.26 -11.66
C ALA A 103 0.43 -0.55 -10.51
N GLY A 104 -0.38 -1.38 -9.85
CA GLY A 104 0.04 -2.33 -8.83
C GLY A 104 0.56 -3.67 -9.36
N LEU A 105 0.77 -3.81 -10.68
CA LEU A 105 1.22 -5.05 -11.34
C LEU A 105 0.31 -6.26 -11.08
N TRP A 106 -0.99 -6.01 -10.97
CA TRP A 106 -1.96 -7.07 -10.71
C TRP A 106 -2.14 -8.00 -11.92
N PRO A 107 -2.08 -9.34 -11.73
CA PRO A 107 -2.39 -10.27 -12.80
C PRO A 107 -3.78 -10.02 -13.39
N ASN A 108 -3.86 -10.04 -14.71
CA ASN A 108 -5.10 -9.80 -15.47
C ASN A 108 -5.72 -8.39 -15.29
N ALA A 109 -4.93 -7.38 -14.92
CA ALA A 109 -5.41 -6.00 -14.79
C ALA A 109 -6.18 -5.50 -16.03
N ALA A 110 -5.74 -5.84 -17.24
CA ALA A 110 -6.42 -5.43 -18.48
C ALA A 110 -7.74 -6.16 -18.76
N GLN A 111 -7.88 -7.39 -18.28
CA GLN A 111 -9.02 -8.26 -18.57
C GLN A 111 -10.25 -7.90 -17.74
N LYS A 112 -10.11 -7.03 -16.73
CA LYS A 112 -11.20 -6.55 -15.87
C LYS A 112 -11.96 -7.67 -15.14
N GLN A 113 -11.32 -8.83 -14.99
CA GLN A 113 -11.86 -10.01 -14.31
C GLN A 113 -11.30 -10.04 -12.89
N PHE A 114 -11.96 -9.32 -11.97
CA PHE A 114 -11.54 -9.21 -10.58
C PHE A 114 -12.67 -9.64 -9.65
N ASP A 115 -12.74 -10.93 -9.35
CA ASP A 115 -13.70 -11.43 -8.37
C ASP A 115 -13.16 -11.30 -6.94
N HIS A 116 -11.82 -11.29 -6.78
CA HIS A 116 -11.14 -11.23 -5.50
C HIS A 116 -9.82 -10.43 -5.58
N PHE A 117 -9.52 -9.66 -4.53
CA PHE A 117 -8.19 -9.11 -4.30
C PHE A 117 -7.38 -10.12 -3.47
N TRP A 118 -6.23 -10.56 -3.99
CA TRP A 118 -5.32 -11.53 -3.41
C TRP A 118 -3.90 -10.99 -3.19
N ASP A 119 -3.44 -11.10 -1.96
CA ASP A 119 -2.03 -11.16 -1.60
C ASP A 119 -1.97 -11.86 -0.23
N PRO A 120 -1.11 -12.87 -0.02
CA PRO A 120 -0.95 -13.54 1.27
C PRO A 120 -0.86 -12.56 2.45
N ARG A 121 -0.26 -11.37 2.26
CA ARG A 121 -0.12 -10.37 3.33
C ARG A 121 -1.44 -9.78 3.84
N PHE A 122 -2.53 -9.85 3.07
CA PHE A 122 -3.82 -9.28 3.47
C PHE A 122 -4.70 -10.21 4.32
N PHE A 123 -4.39 -11.51 4.37
CA PHE A 123 -5.19 -12.50 5.10
C PHE A 123 -4.99 -12.55 6.62
N PRO A 124 -3.80 -12.26 7.17
CA PRO A 124 -3.60 -12.22 8.62
C PRO A 124 -4.42 -11.11 9.28
N ASN A 125 -5.12 -11.46 10.36
CA ASN A 125 -5.73 -10.46 11.24
C ASN A 125 -4.68 -9.87 12.18
N VAL A 126 -4.41 -8.58 12.03
CA VAL A 126 -3.40 -7.85 12.83
C VAL A 126 -4.03 -6.84 13.80
N SER A 127 -5.35 -6.86 14.00
CA SER A 127 -6.08 -5.85 14.79
C SER A 127 -5.48 -5.57 16.17
N ASP A 128 -5.07 -6.63 16.85
CA ASP A 128 -4.58 -6.57 18.23
C ASP A 128 -3.17 -5.97 18.30
N ILE A 129 -2.38 -6.17 17.24
CA ILE A 129 -1.02 -5.65 17.10
C ILE A 129 -1.08 -4.15 16.74
N VAL A 130 -2.06 -3.72 15.94
CA VAL A 130 -2.27 -2.29 15.64
C VAL A 130 -2.45 -1.50 16.93
N GLN A 131 -3.28 -1.99 17.86
CA GLN A 131 -3.52 -1.32 19.13
C GLN A 131 -2.25 -1.25 20.00
N ALA A 132 -1.40 -2.27 19.94
CA ALA A 132 -0.13 -2.29 20.67
C ALA A 132 0.91 -1.31 20.09
N LEU A 133 0.98 -1.17 18.76
CA LEU A 133 1.94 -0.28 18.10
C LEU A 133 1.50 1.18 18.07
N ALA A 134 0.21 1.43 17.89
CA ALA A 134 -0.34 2.76 17.70
C ALA A 134 -1.56 2.98 18.62
N PRO A 135 -1.36 2.91 19.96
CA PRO A 135 -2.46 3.05 20.94
C PRO A 135 -3.14 4.43 20.84
N TRP A 136 -2.41 5.45 20.39
CA TRP A 136 -2.90 6.81 20.18
C TRP A 136 -4.02 6.91 19.13
N ILE A 137 -4.16 5.94 18.23
CA ILE A 137 -5.24 5.94 17.22
C ILE A 137 -6.62 5.92 17.89
N ALA A 138 -6.77 5.15 18.97
CA ALA A 138 -8.03 5.07 19.71
C ALA A 138 -8.38 6.42 20.33
N THR A 139 -7.41 7.04 21.02
CA THR A 139 -7.57 8.38 21.60
C THR A 139 -7.88 9.43 20.54
N LEU A 140 -7.15 9.44 19.43
CA LEU A 140 -7.40 10.36 18.33
C LEU A 140 -8.82 10.22 17.77
N LYS A 141 -9.30 8.99 17.65
CA LYS A 141 -10.65 8.70 17.18
C LYS A 141 -11.72 9.26 18.12
N GLU A 142 -11.52 9.12 19.43
CA GLU A 142 -12.41 9.68 20.45
C GLU A 142 -12.43 11.20 20.41
N ILE A 143 -11.27 11.85 20.30
CA ILE A 143 -11.16 13.31 20.20
C ILE A 143 -11.92 13.81 18.96
N VAL A 144 -11.60 13.27 17.78
CA VAL A 144 -12.20 13.70 16.51
C VAL A 144 -13.72 13.46 16.48
N TRP A 145 -14.21 12.38 17.11
CA TRP A 145 -15.64 12.15 17.27
C TRP A 145 -16.29 13.08 18.29
N GLY A 146 -15.59 13.39 19.39
CA GLY A 146 -16.03 14.32 20.43
C GLY A 146 -16.25 15.74 19.91
N MET A 147 -15.46 16.17 18.92
CA MET A 147 -15.63 17.46 18.23
C MET A 147 -16.98 17.62 17.51
N GLY A 148 -17.70 16.52 17.23
CA GLY A 148 -19.04 16.56 16.64
C GLY A 148 -19.09 17.34 15.33
N ALA A 149 -19.92 18.39 15.27
CA ALA A 149 -20.10 19.22 14.08
C ALA A 149 -18.86 20.05 13.70
N ALA A 150 -17.92 20.28 14.63
CA ALA A 150 -16.69 21.04 14.36
C ALA A 150 -15.66 20.22 13.54
N ALA A 151 -15.70 18.89 13.61
CA ALA A 151 -14.82 18.04 12.81
C ALA A 151 -15.24 17.99 11.35
N THR A 152 -14.32 18.30 10.44
CA THR A 152 -14.54 18.14 9.00
C THR A 152 -14.61 16.66 8.60
N PRO A 153 -15.21 16.30 7.44
CA PRO A 153 -15.17 14.94 6.94
C PRO A 153 -13.74 14.38 6.83
N SER A 154 -12.79 15.19 6.39
CA SER A 154 -11.37 14.80 6.29
C SER A 154 -10.78 14.47 7.65
N MET A 155 -11.04 15.30 8.68
CA MET A 155 -10.57 15.04 10.05
C MET A 155 -11.11 13.70 10.57
N ARG A 156 -12.39 13.42 10.34
CA ARG A 156 -13.04 12.15 10.73
C ARG A 156 -12.46 10.92 10.05
N SER A 157 -11.86 11.07 8.87
CA SER A 157 -11.23 9.95 8.14
C SER A 157 -9.80 9.65 8.59
N ILE A 158 -9.08 10.62 9.17
CA ILE A 158 -7.66 10.45 9.54
C ILE A 158 -7.41 9.25 10.47
N PRO A 159 -8.19 9.03 11.56
CA PRO A 159 -7.96 7.88 12.43
C PRO A 159 -8.04 6.54 11.69
N GLU A 160 -8.99 6.39 10.77
CA GLU A 160 -9.17 5.17 9.98
C GLU A 160 -8.06 5.00 8.94
N VAL A 161 -7.58 6.09 8.33
CA VAL A 161 -6.42 6.07 7.42
C VAL A 161 -5.14 5.69 8.17
N CYS A 162 -4.89 6.26 9.34
CA CYS A 162 -3.75 5.88 10.19
C CYS A 162 -3.82 4.40 10.59
N LYS A 163 -5.00 3.91 10.98
CA LYS A 163 -5.23 2.49 11.29
C LYS A 163 -4.91 1.61 10.09
N TYR A 164 -5.34 1.99 8.89
CA TYR A 164 -5.05 1.27 7.66
C TYR A 164 -3.54 1.24 7.36
N PHE A 165 -2.83 2.37 7.45
CA PHE A 165 -1.37 2.39 7.24
C PHE A 165 -0.59 1.54 8.24
N VAL A 166 -0.98 1.56 9.52
CA VAL A 166 -0.33 0.71 10.54
C VAL A 166 -0.63 -0.77 10.26
N THR A 167 -1.86 -1.10 9.86
CA THR A 167 -2.24 -2.47 9.45
C THR A 167 -1.35 -2.96 8.32
N VAL A 168 -1.21 -2.17 7.25
CA VAL A 168 -0.37 -2.52 6.09
C VAL A 168 1.10 -2.65 6.49
N ALA A 169 1.62 -1.74 7.33
CA ALA A 169 3.01 -1.83 7.79
C ALA A 169 3.31 -3.11 8.59
N ILE A 170 2.36 -3.58 9.42
CA ILE A 170 2.49 -4.85 10.14
C ILE A 170 2.43 -6.03 9.16
N GLN A 171 1.50 -6.00 8.21
CA GLN A 171 1.36 -7.03 7.18
C GLN A 171 2.62 -7.16 6.31
N ASP A 172 3.17 -6.03 5.86
CA ASP A 172 4.44 -5.99 5.13
C ASP A 172 5.62 -6.48 6.00
N ALA A 173 5.60 -6.19 7.31
CA ALA A 173 6.62 -6.70 8.23
C ALA A 173 6.53 -8.22 8.47
N LEU A 174 5.36 -8.85 8.27
CA LEU A 174 5.22 -10.31 8.24
C LEU A 174 5.81 -10.89 6.96
N GLU A 175 5.44 -10.31 5.81
CA GLU A 175 5.86 -10.77 4.49
C GLU A 175 7.37 -10.64 4.28
N LEU A 176 7.94 -9.50 4.67
CA LEU A 176 9.34 -9.17 4.43
C LEU A 176 10.30 -9.65 5.52
N ALA A 177 9.80 -10.44 6.50
CA ALA A 177 10.58 -10.89 7.65
C ALA A 177 11.81 -11.72 7.26
N GLU A 178 11.72 -12.51 6.19
CA GLU A 178 12.81 -13.38 5.74
C GLU A 178 13.82 -12.62 4.89
N ASP A 179 13.34 -11.76 3.98
CA ASP A 179 14.19 -11.02 3.04
C ASP A 179 14.83 -9.78 3.68
N THR A 180 14.15 -9.17 4.66
CA THR A 180 14.59 -7.93 5.33
C THR A 180 14.46 -8.01 6.86
N PRO A 181 15.18 -8.93 7.52
CA PRO A 181 15.04 -9.15 8.97
C PRO A 181 15.43 -7.93 9.81
N ASN A 182 16.22 -7.00 9.26
CA ASN A 182 16.65 -5.77 9.90
C ASN A 182 15.68 -4.59 9.65
N ASN A 183 14.51 -4.83 9.06
CA ASN A 183 13.49 -3.80 8.86
C ASN A 183 13.11 -3.19 10.23
N PRO A 184 13.10 -1.84 10.38
CA PRO A 184 12.81 -1.20 11.67
C PRO A 184 11.44 -1.57 12.26
N VAL A 185 10.40 -1.70 11.41
CA VAL A 185 9.06 -2.10 11.85
C VAL A 185 9.07 -3.53 12.36
N HIS A 186 9.72 -4.44 11.63
CA HIS A 186 9.89 -5.83 12.05
C HIS A 186 10.65 -5.92 13.39
N ALA A 187 11.78 -5.22 13.51
CA ALA A 187 12.58 -5.19 14.74
C ALA A 187 11.81 -4.64 15.96
N MET A 188 10.95 -3.63 15.75
CA MET A 188 10.08 -3.11 16.81
C MET A 188 9.04 -4.16 17.24
N LEU A 189 8.47 -4.88 16.27
CA LEU A 189 7.40 -5.85 16.48
C LEU A 189 7.86 -7.18 17.10
N LEU A 190 9.12 -7.57 16.92
CA LEU A 190 9.65 -8.81 17.50
C LEU A 190 9.55 -8.86 19.04
N ASN A 191 9.49 -7.73 19.72
CA ASN A 191 9.31 -7.70 21.18
C ASN A 191 7.85 -7.94 21.62
N ASN A 192 6.92 -8.13 20.67
CA ASN A 192 5.51 -8.36 20.92
C ASN A 192 5.17 -9.85 20.71
N ALA A 193 4.81 -10.55 21.79
CA ALA A 193 4.51 -11.98 21.76
C ALA A 193 3.35 -12.34 20.81
N THR A 194 2.36 -11.45 20.65
CA THR A 194 1.26 -11.66 19.70
C THR A 194 1.76 -11.63 18.26
N PHE A 195 2.69 -10.71 17.94
CA PHE A 195 3.32 -10.65 16.63
C PHE A 195 4.21 -11.86 16.36
N GLU A 196 5.04 -12.30 17.33
CA GLU A 196 5.88 -13.48 17.16
C GLU A 196 5.06 -14.74 16.84
N ASN A 197 3.97 -14.97 17.59
CA ASN A 197 3.07 -16.08 17.35
C ASN A 197 2.41 -15.98 15.96
N LEU A 198 1.97 -14.78 15.58
CA LEU A 198 1.38 -14.54 14.27
C LEU A 198 2.38 -14.78 13.14
N LEU A 199 3.64 -14.35 13.31
CA LEU A 199 4.71 -14.56 12.34
C LEU A 199 4.99 -16.06 12.12
N GLN A 200 5.05 -16.85 13.19
CA GLN A 200 5.24 -18.29 13.06
C GLN A 200 4.06 -18.95 12.33
N GLN A 201 2.82 -18.60 12.71
CA GLN A 201 1.63 -19.12 12.03
C GLN A 201 1.59 -18.70 10.55
N TYR A 202 1.94 -17.45 10.26
CA TYR A 202 1.99 -16.91 8.90
C TYR A 202 2.96 -17.68 8.01
N LYS A 203 4.16 -17.99 8.52
CA LYS A 203 5.16 -18.79 7.80
C LYS A 203 4.66 -20.19 7.50
N ILE A 204 4.01 -20.85 8.46
CA ILE A 204 3.42 -22.18 8.28
C ILE A 204 2.33 -22.12 7.22
N ASP A 205 1.36 -21.22 7.38
CA ASP A 205 0.24 -21.04 6.44
C ASP A 205 0.72 -20.75 5.01
N LYS A 206 1.78 -19.94 4.86
CA LYS A 206 2.40 -19.62 3.57
C LYS A 206 3.08 -20.84 2.95
N GLN A 207 3.85 -21.59 3.73
CA GLN A 207 4.53 -22.81 3.27
C GLN A 207 3.54 -23.91 2.86
N GLU A 208 2.41 -24.00 3.53
CA GLU A 208 1.34 -24.95 3.24
C GLU A 208 0.46 -24.52 2.05
N GLY A 209 0.69 -23.35 1.46
CA GLY A 209 -0.11 -22.84 0.33
C GLY A 209 -1.56 -22.53 0.72
N LYS A 210 -1.81 -22.18 2.00
CA LYS A 210 -3.17 -21.99 2.55
C LYS A 210 -4.02 -21.01 1.75
N TRP A 211 -3.39 -20.01 1.12
CA TRP A 211 -4.07 -18.96 0.37
C TRP A 211 -3.94 -19.08 -1.15
N ASP A 212 -3.37 -20.17 -1.66
CA ASP A 212 -3.16 -20.35 -3.10
C ASP A 212 -4.49 -20.43 -3.87
N SER A 213 -5.54 -20.94 -3.23
CA SER A 213 -6.89 -21.01 -3.81
C SER A 213 -7.52 -19.64 -4.08
N PHE A 214 -7.02 -18.58 -3.43
CA PHE A 214 -7.50 -17.22 -3.64
C PHE A 214 -6.70 -16.47 -4.72
N LYS A 215 -5.59 -17.05 -5.21
CA LYS A 215 -4.72 -16.42 -6.18
C LYS A 215 -5.44 -16.25 -7.53
N PRO A 216 -5.52 -15.03 -8.11
CA PRO A 216 -5.99 -14.87 -9.46
C PRO A 216 -5.06 -15.62 -10.39
N LEU A 217 -5.65 -16.53 -11.17
CA LEU A 217 -4.93 -17.32 -12.16
C LEU A 217 -4.82 -16.49 -13.43
N ASP A 218 -3.65 -16.49 -14.07
CA ASP A 218 -3.58 -15.99 -15.44
C ASP A 218 -4.39 -16.90 -16.38
N LEU A 219 -4.75 -16.41 -17.57
CA LEU A 219 -5.57 -17.15 -18.54
C LEU A 219 -5.02 -18.55 -18.86
N LYS A 220 -3.69 -18.72 -18.85
CA LYS A 220 -3.04 -20.00 -19.14
C LYS A 220 -3.20 -20.96 -17.96
N ALA A 221 -3.06 -20.47 -16.73
CA ALA A 221 -3.27 -21.22 -15.50
C ALA A 221 -4.75 -21.60 -15.32
N GLU A 222 -5.69 -20.71 -15.65
CA GLU A 222 -7.13 -21.00 -15.66
C GLU A 222 -7.45 -22.17 -16.61
N VAL A 223 -6.95 -22.11 -17.84
CA VAL A 223 -7.16 -23.17 -18.84
C VAL A 223 -6.54 -24.50 -18.39
N GLN A 224 -5.38 -24.47 -17.71
CA GLN A 224 -4.76 -25.68 -17.17
C GLN A 224 -5.55 -26.25 -16.00
N GLN A 225 -6.05 -25.40 -15.10
CA GLN A 225 -6.86 -25.83 -13.96
C GLN A 225 -8.20 -26.44 -14.42
N MET A 226 -8.89 -25.80 -15.36
CA MET A 226 -10.12 -26.35 -15.97
C MET A 226 -9.88 -27.72 -16.60
N ARG A 227 -8.76 -27.91 -17.30
CA ARG A 227 -8.39 -29.22 -17.88
C ARG A 227 -8.11 -30.28 -16.81
N HIS A 228 -7.45 -29.89 -15.72
CA HIS A 228 -7.17 -30.78 -14.60
C HIS A 228 -8.46 -31.23 -13.89
N ASP A 229 -9.37 -30.30 -13.64
CA ASP A 229 -10.65 -30.58 -12.96
C ASP A 229 -11.57 -31.44 -13.83
N GLN A 230 -11.64 -31.18 -15.15
CA GLN A 230 -12.35 -32.06 -16.09
C GLN A 230 -11.77 -33.47 -16.12
N SER A 231 -10.44 -33.59 -16.07
CA SER A 231 -9.76 -34.91 -16.05
C SER A 231 -10.08 -35.69 -14.77
N ARG A 232 -10.18 -35.01 -13.62
CA ARG A 232 -10.59 -35.62 -12.35
C ARG A 232 -12.04 -36.10 -12.36
N LEU A 233 -12.96 -35.28 -12.88
CA LEU A 233 -14.37 -35.64 -12.99
C LEU A 233 -14.59 -36.86 -13.88
N LEU A 234 -13.83 -36.97 -14.97
CA LEU A 234 -13.87 -38.13 -15.88
C LEU A 234 -13.28 -39.42 -15.28
N GLN A 235 -12.45 -39.32 -14.24
CA GLN A 235 -11.91 -40.48 -13.51
C GLN A 235 -12.83 -40.98 -12.38
N MET A 236 -13.87 -40.21 -12.03
CA MET A 236 -14.85 -40.56 -11.01
C MET A 236 -16.12 -41.23 -11.58
N VAL A 237 -16.19 -41.41 -12.91
CA VAL A 237 -17.26 -42.10 -13.66
C VAL A 237 -16.74 -43.45 -14.12
#